data_AF-A0A8J6KQQ0-F1
#
_entry.id   AF-A0A8J6KQQ0-F1
#
_cell.length_a   1.000
_cell.length_b   1.000
_cell.length_c   1.000
_cell.angle_alpha   90.00
_cell.angle_beta   90.00
_cell.angle_gamma   90.00
#
_symmetry.space_group_name_H-M   'P 1'
#
loop_
_entity.id
_entity.type
_entity.pdbx_description
1 polymer ?
#
loop_
_entity_poly.entity_id
_entity_poly.type
_entity_poly.pdbx_seq_one_letter_code
_entity_poly.pdbx_strand_id
1 'polypeptide(L)'
;MLTEKYEDNFGLMYDLKDQGGELLSLRYDLTVSFHVPFARYLAMNKLKKMKRYQVGKVWRRESPAIVQGRYREFCQCDFDIAGDFDPMIPDAECLKIMCEILSGLQLGDFLIKVNDRRVVDGMFAVCGVPESKFRTICSSMDKLDKASGKKVRTTETQVFVATPQKNFLRERLKLIAELWDAGIKAEILYKNNPKLLTQLHYCEKTGIPLMVIIGEQEQKEGVLKLRSVASREETKNLDFRRKWDKDEYEKLAEKRLTEEREKKDGKPVQPVKRELLRHRDYKVDLESKLGKTIVITKTTPQSEMGGYYCNVCDCVVNDSINFLDHINGKKHQRNLGMSMRVERSTLDQVKKRFEVNKKKMEEKQKDYDFEERMKELREEEEKAKAYKKEKQKEKKRRAEEDLTFEEDDEMAAVMGFSGFGSTKKSY
;
A
#
# COMPACT_ATOMS: atom_id res chain seq x y z
N MET A 1 39.98 -1.58 33.51
CA MET A 1 38.54 -1.60 33.25
C MET A 1 38.28 -1.13 31.81
N LEU A 2 38.17 -2.05 30.86
CA LEU A 2 37.61 -1.81 29.51
C LEU A 2 36.07 -1.66 29.58
N THR A 3 35.52 -1.95 30.75
CA THR A 3 34.12 -2.10 31.14
C THR A 3 33.37 -0.81 31.39
N GLU A 4 33.93 0.38 31.12
CA GLU A 4 33.22 1.66 31.32
C GLU A 4 32.95 2.38 29.99
N LYS A 5 33.67 2.06 28.91
CA LYS A 5 33.55 2.80 27.63
C LYS A 5 32.39 2.34 26.75
N TYR A 6 31.80 1.17 27.03
CA TYR A 6 30.76 0.56 26.21
C TYR A 6 29.50 0.19 27.01
N GLU A 7 28.93 1.17 27.73
CA GLU A 7 27.75 0.98 28.58
C GLU A 7 26.55 0.28 27.92
N ASP A 8 26.41 0.36 26.59
CA ASP A 8 25.30 -0.28 25.86
C ASP A 8 25.68 -1.61 25.17
N ASN A 9 26.97 -1.91 24.99
CA ASN A 9 27.43 -3.03 24.13
C ASN A 9 28.08 -4.18 24.91
N PHE A 10 28.02 -4.17 26.26
CA PHE A 10 28.66 -5.19 27.10
C PHE A 10 28.20 -6.62 26.81
N GLY A 11 26.94 -6.82 26.41
CA GLY A 11 26.43 -8.16 26.09
C GLY A 11 27.01 -8.78 24.81
N LEU A 12 27.81 -8.02 24.05
CA LEU A 12 28.31 -8.41 22.72
C LEU A 12 29.79 -8.78 22.69
N MET A 13 30.48 -8.79 23.84
CA MET A 13 31.89 -9.22 23.91
C MET A 13 31.99 -10.74 24.08
N TYR A 14 33.14 -11.29 23.69
CA TYR A 14 33.46 -12.70 23.91
C TYR A 14 34.39 -12.82 25.11
N ASP A 15 33.90 -13.40 26.19
CA ASP A 15 34.70 -13.69 27.37
C ASP A 15 35.27 -15.09 27.28
N LEU A 16 36.54 -15.22 27.67
CA LEU A 16 37.19 -16.52 27.77
C LEU A 16 36.75 -17.21 29.06
N LYS A 17 36.71 -18.54 29.02
CA LYS A 17 36.42 -19.34 30.21
C LYS A 17 37.50 -19.11 31.25
N ASP A 18 37.09 -18.94 32.50
CA ASP A 18 38.03 -18.85 33.62
C ASP A 18 38.81 -20.18 33.77
N GLN A 19 40.14 -20.05 33.74
CA GLN A 19 41.10 -21.13 33.91
C GLN A 19 41.96 -20.94 35.18
N GLY A 20 41.54 -20.09 36.11
CA GLY A 20 42.26 -19.77 37.34
C GLY A 20 43.34 -18.69 37.17
N GLY A 21 43.25 -17.90 36.11
CA GLY A 21 44.18 -16.83 35.76
C GLY A 21 43.48 -15.47 35.65
N GLU A 22 44.01 -14.61 34.79
CA GLU A 22 43.36 -13.32 34.49
C GLU A 22 42.09 -13.53 33.66
N LEU A 23 41.05 -12.73 33.94
CA LEU A 23 39.85 -12.69 33.12
C LEU A 23 40.17 -11.98 31.80
N LEU A 24 40.04 -12.70 30.70
CA LEU A 24 40.35 -12.22 29.36
C LEU A 24 39.07 -12.17 28.50
N SER A 25 38.99 -11.15 27.65
CA SER A 25 37.95 -11.01 26.64
C SER A 25 38.58 -10.74 25.28
N LEU A 26 37.97 -11.25 24.21
CA LEU A 26 38.40 -10.92 22.86
C LEU A 26 38.08 -9.46 22.54
N ARG A 27 38.93 -8.84 21.73
CA ARG A 27 38.78 -7.45 21.30
C ARG A 27 37.51 -7.23 20.48
N TYR A 28 36.69 -6.29 20.95
CA TYR A 28 35.43 -5.88 20.31
C TYR A 28 35.65 -5.03 19.05
N ASP A 29 36.65 -4.16 19.10
CA ASP A 29 37.13 -3.39 17.95
C ASP A 29 38.65 -3.18 18.07
N LEU A 30 39.24 -2.52 17.08
CA LEU A 30 40.64 -2.12 17.16
C LEU A 30 40.80 -0.81 17.94
N THR A 31 39.87 0.16 17.89
CA THR A 31 40.07 1.46 18.56
C THR A 31 40.09 1.43 20.07
N VAL A 32 39.32 0.60 20.79
CA VAL A 32 39.24 0.52 22.26
C VAL A 32 40.15 -0.55 22.81
N SER A 33 40.21 -1.70 22.12
CA SER A 33 41.27 -2.68 22.40
C SER A 33 42.65 -2.10 22.14
N PHE A 34 42.73 -1.02 21.36
CA PHE A 34 43.90 -0.17 21.29
C PHE A 34 43.82 0.95 22.30
N HIS A 35 42.89 1.92 22.27
CA HIS A 35 42.86 3.13 23.12
C HIS A 35 43.17 2.89 24.59
N VAL A 36 42.69 1.80 25.20
CA VAL A 36 43.03 1.50 26.59
C VAL A 36 44.48 0.99 26.70
N PRO A 37 44.90 -0.09 25.99
CA PRO A 37 46.31 -0.45 25.86
C PRO A 37 47.25 0.60 25.22
N PHE A 38 46.73 1.55 24.45
CA PHE A 38 47.41 2.56 23.63
C PHE A 38 47.58 3.84 24.39
N ALA A 39 46.54 4.34 25.06
CA ALA A 39 46.73 5.37 26.07
C ALA A 39 47.71 4.86 27.13
N ARG A 40 47.61 3.57 27.51
CA ARG A 40 48.59 2.91 28.38
C ARG A 40 49.98 2.81 27.73
N TYR A 41 50.10 2.43 26.46
CA TYR A 41 51.38 2.31 25.74
C TYR A 41 52.05 3.68 25.51
N LEU A 42 51.29 4.69 25.10
CA LEU A 42 51.72 6.08 24.99
C LEU A 42 52.16 6.62 26.35
N ALA A 43 51.40 6.34 27.42
CA ALA A 43 51.75 6.73 28.78
C ALA A 43 53.01 6.01 29.28
N MET A 44 53.14 4.70 29.04
CA MET A 44 54.30 3.89 29.44
C MET A 44 55.57 4.27 28.67
N ASN A 45 55.45 4.56 27.36
CA ASN A 45 56.58 4.92 26.50
C ASN A 45 56.81 6.44 26.38
N LYS A 46 56.00 7.26 27.08
CA LYS A 46 56.06 8.73 27.06
C LYS A 46 55.99 9.33 25.65
N LEU A 47 55.30 8.66 24.73
CA LEU A 47 55.12 9.15 23.36
C LEU A 47 53.96 10.14 23.34
N LYS A 48 54.23 11.37 22.90
CA LYS A 48 53.22 12.44 22.81
C LYS A 48 52.51 12.50 21.46
N LYS A 49 53.13 11.95 20.41
CA LYS A 49 52.62 11.97 19.04
C LYS A 49 52.86 10.61 18.40
N MET A 50 51.84 10.06 17.75
CA MET A 50 51.93 8.83 16.99
C MET A 50 50.90 8.84 15.86
N LYS A 51 51.32 8.39 14.68
CA LYS A 51 50.44 8.07 13.55
C LYS A 51 50.62 6.60 13.24
N ARG A 52 49.53 5.85 13.14
CA ARG A 52 49.59 4.40 12.92
C ARG A 52 48.40 3.89 12.14
N TYR A 53 48.59 2.75 11.50
CA TYR A 53 47.50 1.94 10.95
C TYR A 53 47.55 0.55 11.58
N GLN A 54 46.38 -0.09 11.70
CA GLN A 54 46.29 -1.47 12.14
C GLN A 54 45.21 -2.19 11.34
N VAL A 55 45.60 -3.30 10.74
CA VAL A 55 44.68 -4.23 10.09
C VAL A 55 44.60 -5.48 10.94
N GLY A 56 43.40 -5.85 11.37
CA GLY A 56 43.23 -6.96 12.29
C GLY A 56 41.81 -7.49 12.33
N LYS A 57 41.68 -8.75 12.77
CA LYS A 57 40.38 -9.38 13.03
C LYS A 57 39.79 -8.90 14.36
N VAL A 58 38.48 -8.68 14.38
CA VAL A 58 37.70 -8.29 15.57
C VAL A 58 36.54 -9.24 15.76
N TRP A 59 36.08 -9.38 17.00
CA TRP A 59 35.04 -10.35 17.37
C TRP A 59 33.87 -9.66 18.06
N ARG A 60 32.67 -9.87 17.52
CA ARG A 60 31.42 -9.33 18.08
C ARG A 60 30.37 -10.42 18.16
N ARG A 61 29.77 -10.58 19.34
CA ARG A 61 28.71 -11.58 19.60
C ARG A 61 27.35 -11.09 19.12
N GLU A 62 27.31 -10.47 17.94
CA GLU A 62 26.06 -10.07 17.30
C GLU A 62 25.29 -11.30 16.76
N SER A 63 23.97 -11.14 16.62
CA SER A 63 23.13 -12.13 15.94
C SER A 63 23.53 -12.20 14.46
N PRO A 64 24.02 -13.35 13.95
CA PRO A 64 24.54 -13.43 12.60
C PRO A 64 23.40 -13.26 11.59
N ALA A 65 23.42 -12.15 10.85
CA ALA A 65 22.55 -11.92 9.71
C ALA A 65 23.39 -12.08 8.44
N ILE A 66 23.58 -13.33 8.01
CA ILE A 66 24.44 -13.68 6.86
C ILE A 66 24.02 -12.91 5.60
N VAL A 67 22.72 -12.71 5.40
CA VAL A 67 22.15 -11.97 4.26
C VAL A 67 22.48 -10.47 4.29
N GLN A 68 22.82 -9.92 5.47
CA GLN A 68 23.20 -8.52 5.65
C GLN A 68 24.71 -8.33 5.87
N GLY A 69 25.53 -9.39 5.69
CA GLY A 69 26.97 -9.33 5.88
C GLY A 69 27.44 -9.12 7.32
N ARG A 70 26.57 -9.41 8.32
CA ARG A 70 26.94 -9.31 9.74
C ARG A 70 27.55 -10.62 10.23
N TYR A 71 28.86 -10.64 10.33
CA TYR A 71 29.66 -11.76 10.83
C TYR A 71 30.09 -11.54 12.28
N ARG A 72 30.36 -12.65 12.98
CA ARG A 72 30.91 -12.61 14.34
C ARG A 72 32.41 -12.33 14.38
N GLU A 73 33.09 -12.66 13.29
CA GLU A 73 34.50 -12.35 13.06
C GLU A 73 34.61 -11.62 11.72
N PHE A 74 35.25 -10.46 11.71
CA PHE A 74 35.53 -9.71 10.49
C PHE A 74 36.82 -8.89 10.62
N CYS A 75 37.36 -8.47 9.48
CA CYS A 75 38.57 -7.66 9.43
C CYS A 75 38.20 -6.17 9.54
N GLN A 76 38.93 -5.45 10.37
CA GLN A 76 38.84 -4.01 10.54
C GLN A 76 40.21 -3.41 10.18
N CYS A 77 40.18 -2.27 9.48
CA CYS A 77 41.35 -1.51 9.07
C CYS A 77 41.21 -0.11 9.65
N ASP A 78 41.96 0.17 10.72
CA ASP A 78 41.93 1.45 11.43
C ASP A 78 43.20 2.24 11.14
N PHE A 79 43.04 3.56 11.01
CA PHE A 79 44.13 4.52 10.91
C PHE A 79 43.87 5.62 11.93
N ASP A 80 44.84 5.85 12.82
CA ASP A 80 44.72 6.79 13.93
C ASP A 80 45.88 7.78 13.92
N ILE A 81 45.56 9.05 14.19
CA ILE A 81 46.52 10.11 14.48
C ILE A 81 46.27 10.56 15.92
N ALA A 82 47.26 10.37 16.79
CA ALA A 82 47.21 10.78 18.18
C ALA A 82 48.28 11.81 18.48
N GLY A 83 47.90 12.86 19.20
CA GLY A 83 48.79 13.90 19.68
C GLY A 83 48.23 15.30 19.45
N ASP A 84 48.90 16.29 20.02
CA ASP A 84 48.53 17.69 19.86
C ASP A 84 49.05 18.24 18.54
N PHE A 85 48.13 18.66 17.68
CA PHE A 85 48.38 19.28 16.39
C PHE A 85 47.51 20.53 16.25
N ASP A 86 47.79 21.33 15.22
CA ASP A 86 46.91 22.45 14.90
C ASP A 86 45.51 21.93 14.50
N PRO A 87 44.45 22.69 14.81
CA PRO A 87 43.08 22.25 14.59
C PRO A 87 42.83 21.81 13.15
N MET A 88 42.09 20.71 12.98
CA MET A 88 41.56 20.18 11.71
C MET A 88 42.58 19.63 10.71
N ILE A 89 43.88 19.85 10.89
CA ILE A 89 44.91 19.26 10.01
C ILE A 89 44.86 17.72 10.02
N PRO A 90 44.93 17.03 11.17
CA PRO A 90 44.87 15.57 11.19
C PRO A 90 43.51 15.04 10.72
N ASP A 91 42.41 15.74 11.03
CA ASP A 91 41.06 15.38 10.60
C ASP A 91 40.92 15.40 9.07
N ALA A 92 41.46 16.44 8.42
CA ALA A 92 41.48 16.56 6.96
C ALA A 92 42.36 15.48 6.31
N GLU A 93 43.48 15.12 6.94
CA GLU A 93 44.34 14.04 6.47
C GLU A 93 43.62 12.68 6.52
N CYS A 94 42.87 12.39 7.58
CA CYS A 94 42.05 11.18 7.66
C CYS A 94 41.03 11.10 6.50
N LEU A 95 40.36 12.21 6.18
CA LEU A 95 39.43 12.27 5.04
C LEU A 95 40.14 12.07 3.71
N LYS A 96 41.35 12.63 3.55
CA LYS A 96 42.16 12.46 2.34
C LYS A 96 42.56 11.01 2.13
N ILE A 97 43.01 10.33 3.19
CA ILE A 97 43.36 8.91 3.16
C ILE A 97 42.15 8.06 2.78
N MET A 98 40.96 8.35 3.35
CA MET A 98 39.72 7.67 2.97
C MET A 98 39.40 7.83 1.48
N CYS A 99 39.49 9.05 0.94
CA CYS A 99 39.25 9.32 -0.48
C CYS A 99 40.22 8.56 -1.38
N GLU A 100 41.51 8.51 -1.02
CA GLU A 100 42.53 7.80 -1.80
C GLU A 100 42.31 6.29 -1.79
N ILE A 101 41.99 5.72 -0.63
CA ILE A 101 41.69 4.28 -0.50
C ILE A 101 40.46 3.92 -1.34
N LEU A 102 39.36 4.67 -1.19
CA LEU A 102 38.12 4.37 -1.91
C LEU A 102 38.27 4.55 -3.43
N SER A 103 39.01 5.58 -3.86
CA SER A 103 39.31 5.79 -5.27
C SER A 103 40.22 4.70 -5.83
N GLY A 104 41.24 4.28 -5.07
CA GLY A 104 42.18 3.23 -5.45
C GLY A 104 41.53 1.85 -5.57
N LEU A 105 40.47 1.58 -4.79
CA LEU A 105 39.72 0.33 -4.84
C LEU A 105 38.73 0.24 -6.02
N GLN A 106 38.50 1.33 -6.77
CA GLN A 106 37.63 1.36 -7.96
C GLN A 106 36.20 0.81 -7.70
N LEU A 107 35.62 1.10 -6.54
CA LEU A 107 34.30 0.60 -6.12
C LEU A 107 33.11 1.41 -6.69
N GLY A 108 33.38 2.31 -7.64
CA GLY A 108 32.42 3.27 -8.18
C GLY A 108 32.38 4.59 -7.40
N ASP A 109 31.37 5.40 -7.69
CA ASP A 109 31.19 6.71 -7.05
C ASP A 109 30.83 6.56 -5.57
N PHE A 110 31.49 7.34 -4.71
CA PHE A 110 31.25 7.35 -3.27
C PHE A 110 31.00 8.77 -2.77
N LEU A 111 30.30 8.87 -1.63
CA LEU A 111 30.03 10.12 -0.94
C LEU A 111 30.37 9.95 0.54
N ILE A 112 31.24 10.81 1.07
CA ILE A 112 31.63 10.83 2.47
C ILE A 112 30.75 11.84 3.21
N LYS A 113 29.96 11.38 4.18
CA LYS A 113 29.18 12.24 5.07
C LYS A 113 30.03 12.62 6.28
N VAL A 114 30.15 13.91 6.58
CA VAL A 114 30.89 14.44 7.73
C VAL A 114 29.92 15.15 8.66
N ASN A 115 30.09 14.95 9.96
CA ASN A 115 29.35 15.65 11.00
C ASN A 115 30.22 15.85 12.24
N ASP A 116 29.91 16.86 13.03
CA ASP A 116 30.55 17.14 14.31
C ASP A 116 29.55 16.93 15.45
N ARG A 117 29.99 16.22 16.50
CA ARG A 117 29.14 15.92 17.65
C ARG A 117 28.61 17.18 18.32
N ARG A 118 29.41 18.25 18.42
CA ARG A 118 29.02 19.52 19.05
C ARG A 118 27.86 20.19 18.32
N VAL A 119 27.78 20.02 17.01
CA VAL A 119 26.68 20.54 16.20
C VAL A 119 25.39 19.78 16.52
N VAL A 120 25.46 18.45 16.64
CA VAL A 120 24.30 17.63 17.03
C VAL A 120 23.86 17.94 18.46
N ASP A 121 24.82 18.06 19.39
CA ASP A 121 24.59 18.44 20.79
C ASP A 121 23.88 19.81 20.87
N GLY A 122 24.40 20.81 20.16
CA GLY A 122 23.81 22.15 20.10
C GLY A 122 22.42 22.17 19.45
N MET A 123 22.22 21.42 18.36
CA MET A 123 20.92 21.31 17.70
C MET A 123 19.86 20.72 18.63
N PHE A 124 20.20 19.66 19.37
CA PHE A 124 19.27 19.04 20.31
C PHE A 124 18.98 19.94 21.51
N ALA A 125 19.98 20.68 22.00
CA ALA A 125 19.77 21.68 23.04
C ALA A 125 18.78 22.76 22.60
N VAL A 126 18.90 23.29 21.37
CA VAL A 126 17.97 24.29 20.80
C VAL A 126 16.58 23.70 20.58
N CYS A 127 16.47 22.44 20.18
CA CYS A 127 15.20 21.74 20.03
C CYS A 127 14.53 21.36 21.36
N GLY A 128 15.13 21.69 22.52
CA GLY A 128 14.57 21.40 23.83
C GLY A 128 14.62 19.92 24.22
N VAL A 129 15.54 19.16 23.64
CA VAL A 129 15.73 17.75 23.98
C VAL A 129 16.37 17.63 25.36
N PRO A 130 15.75 16.89 26.31
CA PRO A 130 16.38 16.61 27.59
C PRO A 130 17.65 15.75 27.41
N GLU A 131 18.73 16.06 28.15
CA GLU A 131 20.00 15.33 28.08
C GLU A 131 19.83 13.82 28.32
N SER A 132 18.89 13.42 29.18
CA SER A 132 18.58 12.01 29.46
C SER A 132 18.11 11.22 28.23
N LYS A 133 17.52 11.89 27.23
CA LYS A 133 17.02 11.26 26.00
C LYS A 133 17.96 11.45 24.81
N PHE A 134 19.05 12.20 24.98
CA PHE A 134 20.01 12.53 23.93
C PHE A 134 20.47 11.30 23.13
N ARG A 135 20.90 10.25 23.84
CA ARG A 135 21.42 9.01 23.26
C ARG A 135 20.37 8.23 22.47
N THR A 136 19.14 8.14 23.01
CA THR A 136 18.02 7.45 22.36
C THR A 136 17.59 8.14 21.07
N ILE A 137 17.60 9.48 21.06
CA ILE A 137 17.25 10.27 19.88
C ILE A 137 18.35 10.19 18.82
N CYS A 138 19.62 10.25 19.21
CA CYS A 138 20.75 9.99 18.29
C CYS A 138 20.61 8.61 17.62
N SER A 139 20.29 7.57 18.40
CA SER A 139 20.08 6.21 17.86
C SER A 139 18.89 6.14 16.90
N SER A 140 17.82 6.89 17.16
CA SER A 140 16.64 6.95 16.29
C SER A 140 16.96 7.67 14.97
N MET A 141 17.73 8.76 15.03
CA MET A 141 18.19 9.50 13.85
C MET A 141 19.10 8.65 12.96
N ASP A 142 20.06 7.92 13.53
CA ASP A 142 20.95 7.01 12.79
C ASP A 142 20.19 5.88 12.06
N LYS A 143 19.08 5.41 12.65
CA LYS A 143 18.23 4.37 12.03
C LYS A 143 17.45 4.88 10.82
N LEU A 144 17.14 6.17 10.74
CA LEU A 144 16.40 6.75 9.60
C LEU A 144 17.20 6.62 8.30
N ASP A 145 18.51 6.83 8.36
CA ASP A 145 19.40 6.70 7.19
C ASP A 145 19.40 5.26 6.64
N LYS A 146 19.37 4.26 7.54
CA LYS A 146 19.39 2.83 7.18
C LYS A 146 18.07 2.33 6.59
N ALA A 147 16.95 3.00 6.84
CA ALA A 147 15.64 2.62 6.31
C ALA A 147 15.51 2.91 4.80
N SER A 148 16.34 3.80 4.25
CA SER A 148 16.27 4.27 2.87
C SER A 148 17.13 3.48 1.86
N GLY A 149 17.99 2.57 2.33
CA GLY A 149 19.14 2.08 1.55
C GLY A 149 18.90 0.86 0.66
N LYS A 150 19.07 1.04 -0.65
CA LYS A 150 19.23 0.00 -1.69
C LYS A 150 20.17 -1.12 -1.20
N LYS A 151 19.72 -2.38 -1.32
CA LYS A 151 20.57 -3.55 -1.07
C LYS A 151 21.76 -3.52 -2.05
N VAL A 152 22.96 -3.47 -1.50
CA VAL A 152 24.20 -3.70 -2.26
C VAL A 152 24.17 -5.13 -2.78
N ARG A 153 24.35 -5.30 -4.09
CA ARG A 153 24.36 -6.63 -4.72
C ARG A 153 25.64 -7.34 -4.30
N THR A 154 25.50 -8.55 -3.77
CA THR A 154 26.63 -9.43 -3.42
C THR A 154 27.14 -10.22 -4.63
N THR A 155 26.38 -10.30 -5.71
CA THR A 155 26.75 -11.04 -6.93
C THR A 155 26.67 -10.16 -8.18
N GLU A 156 27.65 -10.35 -9.06
CA GLU A 156 27.78 -9.65 -10.36
C GLU A 156 27.04 -10.37 -11.50
N THR A 157 26.16 -11.32 -11.18
CA THR A 157 25.39 -12.08 -12.16
C THR A 157 24.55 -11.16 -13.04
N GLN A 158 24.75 -11.22 -14.34
CA GLN A 158 24.06 -10.39 -15.32
C GLN A 158 22.75 -11.02 -15.76
N VAL A 159 22.76 -12.34 -15.99
CA VAL A 159 21.64 -13.07 -16.59
C VAL A 159 21.28 -14.29 -15.74
N PHE A 160 20.00 -14.54 -15.56
CA PHE A 160 19.49 -15.76 -14.94
C PHE A 160 18.73 -16.61 -15.95
N VAL A 161 19.06 -17.90 -16.07
CA VAL A 161 18.35 -18.80 -17.00
C VAL A 161 17.21 -19.52 -16.27
N ALA A 162 15.99 -19.31 -16.74
CA ALA A 162 14.75 -19.81 -16.17
C ALA A 162 13.97 -20.68 -17.16
N THR A 163 13.12 -21.56 -16.63
CA THR A 163 12.27 -22.47 -17.42
C THR A 163 10.95 -22.65 -16.68
N PRO A 164 9.80 -22.47 -17.32
CA PRO A 164 8.50 -22.72 -16.71
C PRO A 164 8.10 -24.20 -16.72
N GLN A 165 8.71 -25.00 -17.59
CA GLN A 165 8.34 -26.40 -17.85
C GLN A 165 9.28 -27.41 -17.18
N LYS A 166 8.82 -28.67 -17.09
CA LYS A 166 9.56 -29.79 -16.50
C LYS A 166 10.51 -30.41 -17.53
N ASN A 167 11.61 -31.02 -17.07
CA ASN A 167 12.61 -31.74 -17.89
C ASN A 167 13.52 -30.88 -18.80
N PHE A 168 13.61 -29.57 -18.55
CA PHE A 168 14.49 -28.65 -19.30
C PHE A 168 15.90 -28.47 -18.72
N LEU A 169 16.33 -29.32 -17.78
CA LEU A 169 17.62 -29.14 -17.11
C LEU A 169 18.79 -29.16 -18.09
N ARG A 170 18.77 -30.08 -19.07
CA ARG A 170 19.84 -30.24 -20.05
C ARG A 170 20.00 -29.01 -20.92
N GLU A 171 18.88 -28.44 -21.38
CA GLU A 171 18.87 -27.24 -22.21
C GLU A 171 19.37 -26.01 -21.45
N ARG A 172 18.99 -25.87 -20.16
CA ARG A 172 19.55 -24.79 -19.34
C ARG A 172 21.05 -24.88 -19.18
N LEU A 173 21.57 -26.10 -18.95
CA LEU A 173 23.02 -26.32 -18.82
C LEU A 173 23.75 -25.99 -20.12
N LYS A 174 23.18 -26.35 -21.27
CA LYS A 174 23.73 -26.01 -22.58
C LYS A 174 23.77 -24.49 -22.80
N LEU A 175 22.66 -23.80 -22.54
CA LEU A 175 22.58 -22.36 -22.72
C LEU A 175 23.51 -21.58 -21.79
N ILE A 176 23.69 -22.05 -20.55
CA ILE A 176 24.66 -21.43 -19.64
C ILE A 176 26.09 -21.62 -20.13
N ALA A 177 26.44 -22.80 -20.64
CA ALA A 177 27.77 -23.04 -21.18
C ALA A 177 28.05 -22.04 -22.32
N GLU A 178 27.10 -21.85 -23.23
CA GLU A 178 27.20 -20.85 -24.30
C GLU A 178 27.32 -19.41 -23.77
N LEU A 179 26.58 -19.07 -22.70
CA LEU A 179 26.69 -17.75 -22.06
C LEU A 179 28.05 -17.55 -21.37
N TRP A 180 28.59 -18.58 -20.72
CA TRP A 180 29.90 -18.53 -20.08
C TRP A 180 31.04 -18.48 -21.10
N ASP A 181 30.93 -19.23 -22.20
CA ASP A 181 31.88 -19.16 -23.32
C ASP A 181 31.88 -17.77 -23.97
N ALA A 182 30.72 -17.09 -23.99
CA ALA A 182 30.58 -15.70 -24.41
C ALA A 182 31.02 -14.66 -23.35
N GLY A 183 31.48 -15.10 -22.17
CA GLY A 183 31.92 -14.22 -21.09
C GLY A 183 30.80 -13.52 -20.31
N ILE A 184 29.55 -13.95 -20.49
CA ILE A 184 28.38 -13.41 -19.78
C ILE A 184 28.23 -14.12 -18.43
N LYS A 185 28.18 -13.35 -17.34
CA LYS A 185 28.00 -13.88 -15.99
C LYS A 185 26.57 -14.38 -15.80
N ALA A 186 26.35 -15.68 -16.02
CA ALA A 186 25.03 -16.31 -15.92
C ALA A 186 24.92 -17.32 -14.77
N GLU A 187 23.72 -17.44 -14.18
CA GLU A 187 23.40 -18.44 -13.14
C GLU A 187 22.11 -19.20 -13.42
N ILE A 188 22.02 -20.42 -12.87
CA ILE A 188 20.78 -21.21 -12.76
C ILE A 188 20.49 -21.62 -11.34
N LEU A 189 19.23 -21.98 -11.11
CA LEU A 189 18.81 -22.73 -9.94
C LEU A 189 19.11 -24.23 -10.14
N TYR A 190 19.91 -24.81 -9.23
CA TYR A 190 20.26 -26.24 -9.17
C TYR A 190 19.10 -27.14 -8.70
N LYS A 191 17.97 -27.08 -9.41
CA LYS A 191 16.82 -27.95 -9.20
C LYS A 191 16.34 -28.47 -10.55
N ASN A 192 15.93 -29.73 -10.61
CA ASN A 192 15.44 -30.34 -11.85
C ASN A 192 14.21 -29.60 -12.38
N ASN A 193 13.20 -29.39 -11.51
CA ASN A 193 11.93 -28.75 -11.87
C ASN A 193 11.60 -27.57 -10.93
N PRO A 194 12.23 -26.41 -11.11
CA PRO A 194 11.93 -25.22 -10.33
C PRO A 194 10.64 -24.55 -10.81
N LYS A 195 9.88 -23.95 -9.88
CA LYS A 195 8.76 -23.08 -10.22
C LYS A 195 9.29 -21.71 -10.67
N LEU A 196 8.69 -21.12 -11.71
CA LEU A 196 9.07 -19.80 -12.23
C LEU A 196 8.98 -18.70 -11.15
N LEU A 197 7.97 -18.76 -10.27
CA LEU A 197 7.82 -17.81 -9.16
C LEU A 197 9.04 -17.82 -8.22
N THR A 198 9.58 -19.00 -7.91
CA THR A 198 10.76 -19.13 -7.06
C THR A 198 12.01 -18.57 -7.74
N GLN A 199 12.09 -18.69 -9.07
CA GLN A 199 13.18 -18.13 -9.88
C GLN A 199 13.11 -16.60 -9.93
N LEU A 200 11.92 -16.03 -10.11
CA LEU A 200 11.71 -14.58 -10.06
C LEU A 200 12.08 -14.01 -8.69
N HIS A 201 11.60 -14.64 -7.62
CA HIS A 201 11.93 -14.21 -6.26
C HIS A 201 13.43 -14.31 -5.96
N TYR A 202 14.11 -15.33 -6.51
CA TYR A 202 15.56 -15.43 -6.42
C TYR A 202 16.25 -14.23 -7.09
N CYS A 203 15.87 -13.90 -8.33
CA CYS A 203 16.42 -12.77 -9.07
C CYS A 203 16.15 -11.42 -8.39
N GLU A 204 14.96 -11.22 -7.82
CA GLU A 204 14.63 -10.02 -7.03
C GLU A 204 15.49 -9.93 -5.76
N LYS A 205 15.73 -11.06 -5.09
CA LYS A 205 16.51 -11.11 -3.85
C LYS A 205 18.00 -10.86 -4.09
N THR A 206 18.56 -11.39 -5.17
CA THR A 206 19.96 -11.22 -5.55
C THR A 206 20.20 -9.96 -6.39
N GLY A 207 19.15 -9.35 -6.93
CA GLY A 207 19.21 -8.14 -7.74
C GLY A 207 19.64 -8.37 -9.18
N ILE A 208 19.40 -9.55 -9.76
CA ILE A 208 19.77 -9.88 -11.14
C ILE A 208 18.86 -9.11 -12.11
N PRO A 209 19.40 -8.40 -13.12
CA PRO A 209 18.62 -7.50 -13.96
C PRO A 209 17.87 -8.24 -15.09
N LEU A 210 18.46 -9.30 -15.65
CA LEU A 210 17.93 -9.99 -16.84
C LEU A 210 17.64 -11.46 -16.55
N MET A 211 16.53 -11.95 -17.08
CA MET A 211 16.12 -13.35 -17.03
C MET A 211 15.86 -13.86 -18.46
N VAL A 212 16.53 -14.96 -18.82
CA VAL A 212 16.28 -15.70 -20.07
C VAL A 212 15.31 -16.83 -19.77
N ILE A 213 14.18 -16.90 -20.47
CA ILE A 213 13.17 -17.95 -20.28
C ILE A 213 13.20 -18.89 -21.49
N ILE A 214 13.37 -20.18 -21.22
CA ILE A 214 13.34 -21.27 -22.22
C ILE A 214 12.07 -22.10 -22.01
N GLY A 215 11.35 -22.41 -23.09
CA GLY A 215 10.23 -23.36 -23.12
C GLY A 215 10.20 -24.18 -24.40
N GLU A 216 9.27 -25.14 -24.49
CA GLU A 216 9.12 -26.07 -25.61
C GLU A 216 8.81 -25.38 -26.94
N GLN A 217 7.97 -24.34 -26.92
CA GLN A 217 7.61 -23.60 -28.14
C GLN A 217 8.81 -22.77 -28.61
N GLU A 218 9.48 -22.12 -27.66
CA GLU A 218 10.68 -21.32 -27.86
C GLU A 218 11.84 -22.14 -28.41
N GLN A 219 12.04 -23.37 -27.92
CA GLN A 219 13.09 -24.26 -28.42
C GLN A 219 12.80 -24.74 -29.85
N LYS A 220 11.54 -25.03 -30.19
CA LYS A 220 11.14 -25.40 -31.56
C LYS A 220 11.32 -24.24 -32.53
N GLU A 221 11.04 -23.02 -32.08
CA GLU A 221 11.20 -21.79 -32.88
C GLU A 221 12.65 -21.28 -32.90
N GLY A 222 13.53 -21.78 -32.02
CA GLY A 222 14.90 -21.32 -31.89
C GLY A 222 15.03 -19.91 -31.31
N VAL A 223 14.02 -19.44 -30.57
CA VAL A 223 13.95 -18.07 -30.03
C VAL A 223 14.00 -18.11 -28.50
N LEU A 224 14.70 -17.16 -27.88
CA LEU A 224 14.75 -17.00 -26.42
C LEU A 224 13.90 -15.80 -25.98
N LYS A 225 13.17 -15.96 -24.87
CA LYS A 225 12.45 -14.85 -24.24
C LYS A 225 13.35 -14.14 -23.25
N LEU A 226 13.59 -12.85 -23.47
CA LEU A 226 14.31 -12.01 -22.54
C LEU A 226 13.31 -11.21 -21.70
N ARG A 227 13.38 -11.40 -20.38
CA ARG A 227 12.56 -10.69 -19.41
C ARG A 227 13.45 -9.81 -18.53
N SER A 228 13.16 -8.52 -18.49
CA SER A 228 13.74 -7.61 -17.51
C SER A 228 13.06 -7.81 -16.16
N VAL A 229 13.84 -8.06 -15.11
CA VAL A 229 13.31 -8.28 -13.76
C VAL A 229 12.73 -6.98 -13.18
N ALA A 230 13.32 -5.84 -13.54
CA ALA A 230 12.90 -4.52 -13.08
C ALA A 230 11.63 -4.01 -13.78
N SER A 231 11.58 -4.06 -15.12
CA SER A 231 10.42 -3.55 -15.87
C SER A 231 9.31 -4.58 -16.04
N ARG A 232 9.59 -5.87 -15.78
CA ARG A 232 8.69 -7.02 -16.03
C ARG A 232 8.26 -7.16 -17.49
N GLU A 233 8.86 -6.41 -18.41
CA GLU A 233 8.61 -6.51 -19.83
C GLU A 233 9.29 -7.75 -20.40
N GLU A 234 8.58 -8.41 -21.32
CA GLU A 234 9.05 -9.60 -22.03
C GLU A 234 9.25 -9.23 -23.49
N THR A 235 10.48 -9.43 -23.99
CA THR A 235 10.81 -9.23 -25.41
C THR A 235 11.01 -10.58 -26.07
N LYS A 236 10.30 -10.80 -27.18
CA LYS A 236 10.48 -11.96 -28.07
C LYS A 236 11.36 -11.50 -29.23
N ASN A 237 12.63 -11.88 -29.15
CA ASN A 237 13.67 -11.68 -30.15
C ASN A 237 14.07 -10.23 -30.51
N LEU A 238 15.37 -10.09 -30.74
CA LEU A 238 16.07 -8.94 -31.30
C LEU A 238 16.77 -9.44 -32.56
N ASP A 239 16.19 -9.20 -33.73
CA ASP A 239 16.99 -9.19 -34.95
C ASP A 239 17.87 -7.92 -34.92
N PHE A 240 19.13 -8.07 -34.48
CA PHE A 240 20.14 -7.02 -34.54
C PHE A 240 20.71 -6.79 -35.96
N ARG A 241 20.10 -7.36 -37.01
CA ARG A 241 20.34 -6.98 -38.39
C ARG A 241 19.04 -6.44 -38.97
N ARG A 242 18.83 -5.12 -38.83
CA ARG A 242 17.80 -4.39 -39.58
C ARG A 242 17.96 -4.71 -41.07
N LYS A 243 17.15 -5.64 -41.59
CA LYS A 243 16.83 -5.66 -43.02
C LYS A 243 16.02 -4.39 -43.27
N TRP A 244 16.43 -3.64 -44.28
CA TRP A 244 15.74 -2.43 -44.68
C TRP A 244 14.39 -2.81 -45.30
N ASP A 245 13.33 -2.88 -44.49
CA ASP A 245 11.99 -3.12 -44.98
C ASP A 245 11.43 -1.84 -45.61
N LYS A 246 11.51 -1.79 -46.95
CA LYS A 246 11.10 -0.63 -47.77
C LYS A 246 9.72 -0.10 -47.40
N ASP A 247 8.75 -0.99 -47.15
CA ASP A 247 7.37 -0.63 -46.85
C ASP A 247 7.19 0.02 -45.46
N GLU A 248 8.00 -0.38 -44.48
CA GLU A 248 7.99 0.24 -43.14
C GLU A 248 8.58 1.64 -43.20
N TYR A 249 9.69 1.80 -43.92
CA TYR A 249 10.33 3.10 -44.14
C TYR A 249 9.48 4.02 -45.03
N GLU A 250 8.72 3.49 -45.98
CA GLU A 250 7.79 4.26 -46.81
C GLU A 250 6.62 4.79 -45.98
N LYS A 251 6.01 3.95 -45.12
CA LYS A 251 5.00 4.40 -44.15
C LYS A 251 5.54 5.40 -43.13
N LEU A 252 6.78 5.24 -42.70
CA LEU A 252 7.43 6.17 -41.76
C LEU A 252 7.78 7.49 -42.44
N ALA A 253 8.15 7.46 -43.72
CA ALA A 253 8.38 8.63 -44.56
C ALA A 253 7.08 9.38 -44.87
N GLU A 254 6.00 8.67 -45.19
CA GLU A 254 4.66 9.25 -45.32
C GLU A 254 4.20 9.90 -44.02
N LYS A 255 4.40 9.24 -42.87
CA LYS A 255 4.12 9.83 -41.55
C LYS A 255 4.91 11.09 -41.28
N ARG A 256 6.21 11.13 -41.61
CA ARG A 256 7.02 12.35 -41.50
C ARG A 256 6.55 13.44 -42.45
N LEU A 257 6.19 13.11 -43.67
CA LEU A 257 5.64 14.07 -44.64
C LEU A 257 4.29 14.63 -44.17
N THR A 258 3.44 13.81 -43.53
CA THR A 258 2.19 14.28 -42.92
C THR A 258 2.46 15.14 -41.68
N GLU A 259 3.40 14.76 -40.80
CA GLU A 259 3.77 15.56 -39.62
C GLU A 259 4.46 16.88 -40.01
N GLU A 260 5.25 16.90 -41.08
CA GLU A 260 5.87 18.11 -41.62
C GLU A 260 4.84 19.01 -42.33
N ARG A 261 3.84 18.43 -43.01
CA ARG A 261 2.68 19.18 -43.53
C ARG A 261 1.85 19.76 -42.38
N GLU A 262 1.60 18.99 -41.33
CA GLU A 262 0.89 19.45 -40.12
C GLU A 262 1.69 20.48 -39.29
N LYS A 263 3.02 20.46 -39.35
CA LYS A 263 3.88 21.49 -38.74
C LYS A 263 3.99 22.75 -39.59
N LYS A 264 3.94 22.64 -40.92
CA LYS A 264 3.90 23.79 -41.85
C LYS A 264 2.55 24.49 -41.82
N ASP A 265 1.46 23.72 -41.76
CA ASP A 265 0.12 24.23 -41.46
C ASP A 265 -0.06 24.31 -39.95
N GLY A 266 0.64 25.26 -39.32
CA GLY A 266 0.59 25.48 -37.86
C GLY A 266 -0.83 25.67 -37.36
N LYS A 267 -1.49 24.57 -36.95
CA LYS A 267 -2.73 24.64 -36.18
C LYS A 267 -2.39 25.28 -34.84
N PRO A 268 -3.01 26.41 -34.45
CA PRO A 268 -2.87 26.92 -33.10
C PRO A 268 -3.34 25.82 -32.14
N VAL A 269 -2.54 25.54 -31.09
CA VAL A 269 -2.92 24.62 -30.02
C VAL A 269 -4.30 25.02 -29.52
N GLN A 270 -5.30 24.18 -29.77
CA GLN A 270 -6.65 24.47 -29.29
C GLN A 270 -6.60 24.50 -27.76
N PRO A 271 -6.99 25.61 -27.11
CA PRO A 271 -7.02 25.66 -25.66
C PRO A 271 -7.96 24.55 -25.16
N VAL A 272 -7.48 23.71 -24.24
CA VAL A 272 -8.27 22.64 -23.62
C VAL A 272 -9.53 23.28 -23.02
N LYS A 273 -10.67 23.15 -23.71
CA LYS A 273 -11.96 23.65 -23.23
C LYS A 273 -12.38 22.76 -22.05
N ARG A 274 -12.09 23.23 -20.84
CA ARG A 274 -12.57 22.60 -19.61
C ARG A 274 -14.07 22.78 -19.50
N GLU A 275 -14.79 21.70 -19.27
CA GLU A 275 -16.24 21.74 -19.13
C GLU A 275 -16.65 22.44 -17.81
N LEU A 276 -17.86 23.00 -17.80
CA LEU A 276 -18.42 23.66 -16.63
C LEU A 276 -18.78 22.64 -15.54
N LEU A 277 -18.74 23.08 -14.29
CA LEU A 277 -19.09 22.25 -13.14
C LEU A 277 -20.55 21.75 -13.25
N ARG A 278 -20.73 20.44 -13.39
CA ARG A 278 -22.05 19.77 -13.37
C ARG A 278 -22.33 19.20 -11.98
N HIS A 279 -23.61 19.05 -11.63
CA HIS A 279 -23.98 18.29 -10.44
C HIS A 279 -23.67 16.80 -10.62
N ARG A 280 -23.43 16.08 -9.52
CA ARG A 280 -23.25 14.63 -9.56
C ARG A 280 -24.61 13.95 -9.65
N ASP A 281 -24.71 12.96 -10.53
CA ASP A 281 -25.95 12.18 -10.73
C ASP A 281 -26.02 10.92 -9.84
N TYR A 282 -24.97 10.64 -9.05
CA TYR A 282 -24.90 9.46 -8.18
C TYR A 282 -24.76 9.85 -6.70
N LYS A 283 -25.36 9.04 -5.82
CA LYS A 283 -25.24 9.18 -4.36
C LYS A 283 -23.92 8.55 -3.90
N VAL A 284 -23.20 9.23 -3.01
CA VAL A 284 -21.95 8.71 -2.43
C VAL A 284 -22.29 7.87 -1.21
N ASP A 285 -22.02 6.57 -1.25
CA ASP A 285 -22.31 5.65 -0.16
C ASP A 285 -21.21 5.66 0.90
N LEU A 286 -21.47 6.31 2.04
CA LEU A 286 -20.53 6.46 3.16
C LEU A 286 -20.73 5.43 4.28
N GLU A 287 -21.82 4.66 4.24
CA GLU A 287 -22.25 3.81 5.36
C GLU A 287 -21.78 2.35 5.24
N SER A 288 -21.39 1.90 4.05
CA SER A 288 -21.09 0.49 3.74
C SER A 288 -19.88 -0.09 4.48
N LYS A 289 -19.04 0.77 5.08
CA LYS A 289 -17.84 0.41 5.84
C LYS A 289 -17.97 0.65 7.35
N LEU A 290 -19.13 1.12 7.85
CA LEU A 290 -19.35 1.28 9.28
C LEU A 290 -19.36 -0.09 9.99
N GLY A 291 -18.59 -0.21 11.09
CA GLY A 291 -18.53 -1.43 11.91
C GLY A 291 -17.66 -2.58 11.40
N LYS A 292 -16.94 -2.42 10.28
CA LYS A 292 -16.02 -3.45 9.76
C LYS A 292 -14.59 -3.22 10.27
N THR A 293 -14.01 -4.21 10.93
CA THR A 293 -12.59 -4.22 11.31
C THR A 293 -11.76 -4.85 10.18
N ILE A 294 -10.77 -4.12 9.67
CA ILE A 294 -9.88 -4.59 8.59
C ILE A 294 -8.46 -4.67 9.15
N VAL A 295 -7.82 -5.84 9.01
CA VAL A 295 -6.42 -6.03 9.41
C VAL A 295 -5.52 -5.51 8.29
N ILE A 296 -4.86 -4.39 8.53
CA ILE A 296 -3.96 -3.76 7.55
C ILE A 296 -2.57 -4.41 7.65
N THR A 297 -2.10 -5.02 6.57
CA THR A 297 -0.72 -5.50 6.45
C THR A 297 0.14 -4.50 5.68
N LYS A 298 1.46 -4.53 5.82
CA LYS A 298 2.38 -3.61 5.10
C LYS A 298 2.36 -3.78 3.57
N THR A 299 1.72 -4.83 3.07
CA THR A 299 1.61 -5.20 1.65
C THR A 299 0.24 -4.91 1.04
N THR A 300 -0.71 -4.40 1.82
CA THR A 300 -2.08 -4.13 1.35
C THR A 300 -2.10 -2.89 0.43
N PRO A 301 -2.74 -2.93 -0.75
CA PRO A 301 -2.85 -1.78 -1.66
C PRO A 301 -3.51 -0.57 -0.99
N GLN A 302 -3.14 0.65 -1.39
CA GLN A 302 -3.70 1.90 -0.83
C GLN A 302 -5.23 1.98 -0.89
N SER A 303 -5.87 1.32 -1.86
CA SER A 303 -7.32 1.25 -2.01
C SER A 303 -8.04 0.44 -0.91
N GLU A 304 -7.32 -0.45 -0.25
CA GLU A 304 -7.80 -1.35 0.81
C GLU A 304 -7.31 -0.95 2.21
N MET A 305 -6.52 0.13 2.29
CA MET A 305 -6.13 0.71 3.58
C MET A 305 -7.35 1.33 4.28
N GLY A 306 -7.33 1.35 5.60
CA GLY A 306 -8.39 1.96 6.40
C GLY A 306 -8.57 3.43 6.01
N GLY A 307 -9.77 3.77 5.53
CA GLY A 307 -10.13 5.11 5.04
C GLY A 307 -10.94 5.09 3.74
N TYR A 308 -11.24 6.28 3.23
CA TYR A 308 -11.86 6.51 1.93
C TYR A 308 -10.76 6.78 0.87
N TYR A 309 -10.73 5.99 -0.19
CA TYR A 309 -9.76 6.13 -1.27
C TYR A 309 -10.36 6.91 -2.45
N CYS A 310 -9.60 7.85 -3.01
CA CYS A 310 -9.97 8.60 -4.20
C CYS A 310 -9.15 8.17 -5.43
N ASN A 311 -9.78 7.53 -6.42
CA ASN A 311 -9.12 7.05 -7.65
C ASN A 311 -8.55 8.15 -8.56
N VAL A 312 -9.00 9.39 -8.41
CA VAL A 312 -8.62 10.52 -9.29
C VAL A 312 -7.39 11.26 -8.77
N CYS A 313 -7.16 11.16 -7.45
CA CYS A 313 -6.09 11.90 -6.76
C CYS A 313 -5.09 10.97 -6.07
N ASP A 314 -5.30 9.65 -6.13
CA ASP A 314 -4.49 8.61 -5.48
C ASP A 314 -4.13 8.94 -4.03
N CYS A 315 -5.14 9.29 -3.24
CA CYS A 315 -4.99 9.60 -1.82
C CYS A 315 -6.01 8.87 -0.95
N VAL A 316 -5.57 8.45 0.23
CA VAL A 316 -6.41 7.88 1.30
C VAL A 316 -6.74 8.99 2.29
N VAL A 317 -8.03 9.17 2.57
CA VAL A 317 -8.53 10.14 3.55
C VAL A 317 -9.26 9.39 4.66
N ASN A 318 -8.92 9.69 5.91
CA ASN A 318 -9.40 8.91 7.05
C ASN A 318 -10.85 9.23 7.44
N ASP A 319 -11.30 10.48 7.28
CA ASP A 319 -12.63 10.93 7.70
C ASP A 319 -13.57 11.13 6.51
N SER A 320 -14.87 10.89 6.72
CA SER A 320 -15.92 11.09 5.71
C SER A 320 -16.07 12.58 5.33
N ILE A 321 -15.93 13.49 6.29
CA ILE A 321 -16.01 14.94 6.06
C ILE A 321 -14.83 15.40 5.19
N ASN A 322 -13.62 15.01 5.57
CA ASN A 322 -12.40 15.33 4.82
C ASN A 322 -12.43 14.72 3.40
N PHE A 323 -13.05 13.55 3.23
CA PHE A 323 -13.22 12.92 1.92
C PHE A 323 -14.20 13.69 1.02
N LEU A 324 -15.31 14.19 1.58
CA LEU A 324 -16.24 15.05 0.86
C LEU A 324 -15.60 16.38 0.46
N ASP A 325 -14.82 16.99 1.35
CA ASP A 325 -14.07 18.22 1.07
C ASP A 325 -12.98 18.01 0.01
N HIS A 326 -12.30 16.85 0.04
CA HIS A 326 -11.33 16.46 -0.97
C HIS A 326 -11.98 16.33 -2.36
N ILE A 327 -13.10 15.61 -2.45
CA ILE A 327 -13.87 15.38 -3.67
C ILE A 327 -14.44 16.69 -4.23
N ASN A 328 -14.82 17.63 -3.36
CA ASN A 328 -15.29 18.96 -3.75
C ASN A 328 -14.14 19.97 -3.94
N GLY A 329 -12.89 19.54 -3.74
CA GLY A 329 -11.71 20.38 -3.79
C GLY A 329 -11.29 20.80 -5.21
N LYS A 330 -10.65 21.97 -5.31
CA LYS A 330 -10.14 22.55 -6.57
C LYS A 330 -9.16 21.66 -7.32
N LYS A 331 -8.42 20.79 -6.62
CA LYS A 331 -7.42 19.90 -7.22
C LYS A 331 -8.11 18.69 -7.89
N HIS A 332 -9.06 18.09 -7.19
CA HIS A 332 -9.84 16.96 -7.67
C HIS A 332 -10.68 17.32 -8.91
N GLN A 333 -11.39 18.46 -8.87
CA GLN A 333 -12.18 18.93 -10.01
C GLN A 333 -11.33 19.29 -11.23
N ARG A 334 -10.11 19.82 -11.03
CA ARG A 334 -9.16 20.09 -12.12
C ARG A 334 -8.69 18.80 -12.80
N ASN A 335 -8.42 17.76 -12.03
CA ASN A 335 -8.04 16.45 -12.58
C ASN A 335 -9.19 15.81 -13.36
N LEU A 336 -10.44 16.06 -12.97
CA LEU A 336 -11.64 15.65 -13.73
C LEU A 336 -11.92 16.52 -14.96
N GLY A 337 -11.08 17.50 -15.28
CA GLY A 337 -11.27 18.38 -16.44
C GLY A 337 -12.36 19.45 -16.27
N MET A 338 -12.87 19.64 -15.05
CA MET A 338 -13.91 20.62 -14.75
C MET A 338 -13.33 22.00 -14.36
N SER A 339 -13.99 23.06 -14.81
CA SER A 339 -13.76 24.44 -14.42
C SER A 339 -14.65 24.82 -13.23
N MET A 340 -14.11 25.54 -12.25
CA MET A 340 -14.85 26.09 -11.10
C MET A 340 -15.82 27.23 -11.46
N ARG A 341 -15.93 27.61 -12.73
CA ARG A 341 -16.92 28.61 -13.16
C ARG A 341 -18.30 27.94 -13.22
N VAL A 342 -19.19 28.39 -12.35
CA VAL A 342 -20.61 28.07 -12.41
C VAL A 342 -21.26 28.88 -13.53
N GLU A 343 -22.08 28.24 -14.34
CA GLU A 343 -22.86 28.91 -15.38
C GLU A 343 -23.86 29.86 -14.73
N ARG A 344 -23.87 31.14 -15.15
CA ARG A 344 -24.92 32.06 -14.71
C ARG A 344 -26.22 31.62 -15.38
N SER A 345 -27.22 31.24 -14.58
CA SER A 345 -28.51 30.79 -15.09
C SER A 345 -29.15 31.88 -15.96
N THR A 346 -29.53 31.54 -17.18
CA THR A 346 -30.25 32.46 -18.08
C THR A 346 -31.71 32.62 -17.66
N LEU A 347 -32.37 33.72 -18.05
CA LEU A 347 -33.77 33.99 -17.74
C LEU A 347 -34.70 32.84 -18.19
N ASP A 348 -34.39 32.19 -19.32
CA ASP A 348 -35.17 31.06 -19.82
C ASP A 348 -35.01 29.79 -18.98
N GLN A 349 -33.82 29.54 -18.42
CA GLN A 349 -33.61 28.42 -17.48
C GLN A 349 -34.37 28.65 -16.17
N VAL A 350 -34.47 29.91 -15.72
CA VAL A 350 -35.22 30.28 -14.53
C VAL A 350 -36.73 30.10 -14.75
N LYS A 351 -37.26 30.54 -15.90
CA LYS A 351 -38.66 30.31 -16.28
C LYS A 351 -39.03 28.82 -16.31
N LYS A 352 -38.19 27.98 -16.94
CA LYS A 352 -38.40 26.52 -16.97
C LYS A 352 -38.40 25.91 -15.56
N ARG A 353 -37.55 26.38 -14.64
CA ARG A 353 -37.57 25.92 -13.24
C ARG A 353 -38.85 26.33 -12.52
N PHE A 354 -39.34 27.56 -12.74
CA PHE A 354 -40.63 27.98 -12.18
C PHE A 354 -41.80 27.15 -12.72
N GLU A 355 -41.80 26.80 -14.00
CA GLU A 355 -42.82 25.91 -14.58
C GLU A 355 -42.78 24.51 -13.98
N VAL A 356 -41.58 23.91 -13.83
CA VAL A 356 -41.44 22.59 -13.19
C VAL A 356 -41.91 22.64 -11.73
N ASN A 357 -41.58 23.70 -11.00
CA ASN A 357 -42.00 23.83 -9.61
C ASN A 357 -43.52 24.07 -9.50
N LYS A 358 -44.10 24.83 -10.43
CA LYS A 358 -45.55 25.01 -10.53
C LYS A 358 -46.25 23.68 -10.82
N LYS A 359 -45.75 22.89 -11.78
CA LYS A 359 -46.27 21.54 -12.06
C LYS A 359 -46.18 20.60 -10.86
N LYS A 360 -45.06 20.61 -10.12
CA LYS A 360 -44.93 19.82 -8.89
C LYS A 360 -45.90 20.25 -7.78
N MET A 361 -46.20 21.54 -7.68
CA MET A 361 -47.22 22.04 -6.74
C MET A 361 -48.63 21.62 -7.17
N GLU A 362 -48.93 21.67 -8.47
CA GLU A 362 -50.20 21.19 -9.03
C GLU A 362 -50.36 19.66 -8.88
N GLU A 363 -49.29 18.89 -9.05
CA GLU A 363 -49.28 17.44 -8.79
C GLU A 363 -49.53 17.12 -7.33
N LYS A 364 -48.85 17.79 -6.39
CA LYS A 364 -49.12 17.65 -4.95
C LYS A 364 -50.55 18.02 -4.57
N GLN A 365 -51.11 19.04 -5.19
CA GLN A 365 -52.49 19.44 -4.95
C GLN A 365 -53.47 18.38 -5.47
N LYS A 366 -53.21 17.81 -6.65
CA LYS A 366 -54.02 16.71 -7.21
C LYS A 366 -53.91 15.43 -6.39
N ASP A 367 -52.72 15.10 -5.87
CA ASP A 367 -52.52 13.93 -5.01
C ASP A 367 -53.29 14.08 -3.70
N TYR A 368 -53.29 15.28 -3.10
CA TYR A 368 -54.09 15.60 -1.92
C TYR A 368 -55.60 15.48 -2.19
N ASP A 369 -56.09 16.05 -3.29
CA ASP A 369 -57.51 15.98 -3.68
C ASP A 369 -58.00 14.54 -3.97
N PHE A 370 -57.13 13.65 -4.48
CA PHE A 370 -57.51 12.27 -4.80
C PHE A 370 -57.50 11.36 -3.56
N GLU A 371 -56.53 11.51 -2.66
CA GLU A 371 -56.48 10.73 -1.41
C GLU A 371 -57.66 11.07 -0.48
N GLU A 372 -58.01 12.35 -0.34
CA GLU A 372 -59.13 12.79 0.51
C GLU A 372 -60.47 12.24 -0.03
N ARG A 373 -60.70 12.34 -1.34
CA ARG A 373 -61.92 11.83 -1.99
C ARG A 373 -62.05 10.29 -1.96
N MET A 374 -60.94 9.57 -2.06
CA MET A 374 -60.94 8.10 -1.95
C MET A 374 -61.18 7.62 -0.52
N LYS A 375 -60.78 8.41 0.48
CA LYS A 375 -61.02 8.11 1.89
C LYS A 375 -62.49 8.30 2.27
N GLU A 376 -63.11 9.39 1.82
CA GLU A 376 -64.54 9.65 2.03
C GLU A 376 -65.42 8.53 1.45
N LEU A 377 -65.15 8.08 0.21
CA LEU A 377 -65.88 6.97 -0.42
C LEU A 377 -65.74 5.64 0.34
N ARG A 378 -64.55 5.33 0.89
CA ARG A 378 -64.35 4.13 1.71
C ARG A 378 -65.10 4.21 3.03
N GLU A 379 -65.07 5.37 3.70
CA GLU A 379 -65.80 5.57 4.96
C GLU A 379 -67.31 5.48 4.75
N GLU A 380 -67.85 6.00 3.64
CA GLU A 380 -69.26 5.83 3.28
C GLU A 380 -69.61 4.37 2.98
N GLU A 381 -68.78 3.64 2.24
CA GLU A 381 -68.98 2.21 2.00
C GLU A 381 -68.93 1.38 3.28
N GLU A 382 -67.99 1.66 4.19
CA GLU A 382 -67.87 0.97 5.48
C GLU A 382 -69.06 1.26 6.38
N LYS A 383 -69.52 2.52 6.44
CA LYS A 383 -70.77 2.89 7.14
C LYS A 383 -71.97 2.17 6.54
N ALA A 384 -72.06 2.08 5.21
CA ALA A 384 -73.13 1.35 4.53
C ALA A 384 -73.06 -0.17 4.78
N LYS A 385 -71.86 -0.76 4.81
CA LYS A 385 -71.65 -2.19 5.14
C LYS A 385 -71.95 -2.48 6.61
N ALA A 386 -71.57 -1.60 7.53
CA ALA A 386 -71.88 -1.70 8.95
C ALA A 386 -73.39 -1.61 9.18
N TYR A 387 -74.07 -0.63 8.57
CA TYR A 387 -75.52 -0.49 8.62
C TYR A 387 -76.24 -1.73 8.06
N LYS A 388 -75.77 -2.28 6.94
CA LYS A 388 -76.32 -3.55 6.38
C LYS A 388 -76.10 -4.74 7.33
N LYS A 389 -74.92 -4.85 7.96
CA LYS A 389 -74.62 -5.92 8.92
C LYS A 389 -75.45 -5.80 10.20
N GLU A 390 -75.64 -4.61 10.75
CA GLU A 390 -76.52 -4.40 11.89
C GLU A 390 -77.96 -4.77 11.54
N LYS A 391 -78.47 -4.32 10.39
CA LYS A 391 -79.81 -4.66 9.94
C LYS A 391 -79.99 -6.17 9.70
N GLN A 392 -78.95 -6.88 9.27
CA GLN A 392 -78.94 -8.35 9.18
C GLN A 392 -78.89 -9.02 10.56
N LYS A 393 -78.08 -8.53 11.50
CA LYS A 393 -78.03 -9.04 12.88
C LYS A 393 -79.36 -8.82 13.61
N GLU A 394 -80.00 -7.67 13.41
CA GLU A 394 -81.31 -7.36 13.98
C GLU A 394 -82.40 -8.29 13.42
N LYS A 395 -82.37 -8.56 12.10
CA LYS A 395 -83.22 -9.59 11.49
C LYS A 395 -82.94 -11.00 12.04
N LYS A 396 -81.67 -11.35 12.27
CA LYS A 396 -81.30 -12.66 12.81
C LYS A 396 -81.70 -12.82 14.28
N ARG A 397 -81.55 -11.77 15.10
CA ARG A 397 -82.04 -11.76 16.49
C ARG A 397 -83.55 -11.91 16.54
N ARG A 398 -84.30 -11.21 15.68
CA ARG A 398 -85.76 -11.43 15.56
C ARG A 398 -86.09 -12.87 15.16
N ALA A 399 -85.37 -13.47 14.22
CA ALA A 399 -85.61 -14.85 13.81
C ALA A 399 -85.22 -15.89 14.88
N GLU A 400 -84.16 -15.66 15.67
CA GLU A 400 -83.79 -16.51 16.80
C GLU A 400 -84.78 -16.38 17.96
N GLU A 401 -85.30 -15.18 18.24
CA GLU A 401 -86.38 -14.97 19.22
C GLU A 401 -87.68 -15.69 18.78
N ASP A 402 -88.01 -15.68 17.49
CA ASP A 402 -89.19 -16.40 16.95
C ASP A 402 -89.03 -17.94 17.00
N LEU A 403 -87.83 -18.49 16.77
CA LEU A 403 -87.57 -19.94 16.79
C LEU A 403 -87.53 -20.55 18.20
N THR A 404 -87.08 -19.80 19.21
CA THR A 404 -87.17 -20.24 20.61
C THR A 404 -88.60 -20.34 21.13
N PHE A 405 -89.57 -19.73 20.45
CA PHE A 405 -90.98 -19.83 20.82
C PHE A 405 -91.67 -21.09 20.23
N GLU A 406 -91.11 -21.71 19.18
CA GLU A 406 -91.70 -22.88 18.51
C GLU A 406 -91.20 -24.23 19.05
N GLU A 407 -89.99 -24.33 19.62
CA GLU A 407 -89.45 -25.61 20.12
C GLU A 407 -89.95 -26.03 21.53
N ASP A 408 -90.41 -25.09 22.35
CA ASP A 408 -90.97 -25.39 23.68
C ASP A 408 -92.45 -25.88 23.62
N ASP A 409 -93.16 -25.63 22.51
CA ASP A 409 -94.59 -25.97 22.38
C ASP A 409 -94.82 -27.42 21.87
N GLU A 410 -93.84 -28.04 21.18
CA GLU A 410 -93.97 -29.41 20.65
C GLU A 410 -93.50 -30.52 21.63
N MET A 411 -92.58 -30.24 22.57
CA MET A 411 -92.10 -31.27 23.53
C MET A 411 -93.05 -31.50 24.71
N ALA A 412 -93.95 -30.56 25.01
CA ALA A 412 -94.89 -30.64 26.14
C ALA A 412 -96.19 -31.44 25.84
N ALA A 413 -96.51 -31.74 24.58
CA ALA A 413 -97.78 -32.37 24.20
C ALA A 413 -97.78 -33.92 24.16
N VAL A 414 -96.62 -34.59 24.23
CA VAL A 414 -96.50 -36.04 23.97
C VAL A 414 -96.52 -36.93 25.24
N MET A 415 -96.29 -36.40 26.45
CA MET A 415 -96.18 -37.21 27.68
C MET A 415 -97.24 -36.86 28.74
N GLY A 416 -98.51 -37.10 28.41
CA GLY A 416 -99.68 -36.79 29.23
C GLY A 416 -99.52 -37.01 30.74
N PHE A 417 -99.38 -35.90 31.48
CA PHE A 417 -99.67 -35.80 32.90
C PHE A 417 -100.96 -35.00 33.05
N SER A 418 -102.05 -35.71 33.33
CA SER A 418 -103.34 -35.16 33.70
C SER A 418 -103.29 -34.52 35.09
N GLY A 419 -103.87 -33.33 35.28
CA GLY A 419 -104.36 -32.93 36.61
C GLY A 419 -104.44 -31.43 36.92
N PHE A 420 -105.67 -30.92 36.96
CA PHE A 420 -106.16 -29.76 37.74
C PHE A 420 -105.83 -28.32 37.29
N GLY A 421 -106.77 -27.76 36.51
CA GLY A 421 -107.78 -26.86 37.08
C GLY A 421 -107.42 -25.40 37.41
N SER A 422 -108.02 -24.50 36.61
CA SER A 422 -108.39 -23.11 36.97
C SER A 422 -107.22 -22.09 36.99
N THR A 423 -107.29 -20.86 36.47
CA THR A 423 -108.31 -20.09 35.75
C THR A 423 -107.60 -18.87 35.13
N LYS A 424 -107.84 -18.55 33.85
CA LYS A 424 -108.17 -17.20 33.31
C LYS A 424 -107.82 -17.12 31.82
N LYS A 425 -108.82 -16.73 31.02
CA LYS A 425 -108.82 -16.68 29.55
C LYS A 425 -109.45 -15.36 29.10
N SER A 426 -109.02 -14.89 27.93
CA SER A 426 -109.59 -13.83 27.09
C SER A 426 -109.27 -12.39 27.52
N TYR A 427 -108.82 -11.48 26.66
CA TYR A 427 -108.66 -11.50 25.20
C TYR A 427 -107.29 -10.96 24.79
#